data_AF-A0A915HYV5-F1
#
_entry.id   AF-A0A915HYV5-F1
#
_cell.length_a   1.000
_cell.length_b   1.000
_cell.length_c   1.000
_cell.angle_alpha   90.00
_cell.angle_beta   90.00
_cell.angle_gamma   90.00
#
_symmetry.space_group_name_H-M   'P 1'
#
loop_
_entity.id
_entity.type
_entity.pdbx_description
1 polymer ?
#
loop_
_entity_poly.entity_id
_entity_poly.type
_entity_poly.pdbx_seq_one_letter_code
_entity_poly.pdbx_strand_id
1 'polypeptide(L)'
;MKIDLRNNSSQLRTSNDVDIGFGALKAILTSASDLQKMAFRSDCQLFISTILQKLIERCPLKYKLVRGLSALQPSTICASITIAEERFNICLKMLYEVNHISSTVADNAHDQFTTLLNIRSFKKAAASFDELSDRLDDFWFIWAMKKSFNDSTFVIKMLLILSHGNATVESGFSINEDLLVGNLRTQSI
;
A
#
# COMPACT_ATOMS: atom_id res chain seq x y z
N MET A 1 9.07 -7.52 3.35
CA MET A 1 10.36 -7.32 2.67
C MET A 1 11.15 -6.27 3.45
N LYS A 2 12.36 -6.58 3.91
CA LYS A 2 13.22 -5.65 4.63
C LYS A 2 14.40 -5.33 3.71
N ILE A 3 14.26 -4.28 2.90
CA ILE A 3 15.37 -3.76 2.09
C ILE A 3 16.16 -2.82 2.98
N ASP A 4 17.44 -3.10 3.19
CA ASP A 4 18.34 -2.20 3.93
C ASP A 4 19.17 -1.41 2.91
N LEU A 5 18.81 -0.16 2.71
CA LEU A 5 19.49 0.78 1.81
C LEU A 5 20.49 1.67 2.55
N ARG A 6 20.67 1.49 3.86
CA ARG A 6 21.54 2.32 4.71
C ARG A 6 22.90 1.69 4.91
N ASN A 7 22.98 0.37 4.87
CA ASN A 7 24.24 -0.31 4.70
C ASN A 7 24.62 -0.30 3.22
N ASN A 8 25.86 0.08 2.89
CA ASN A 8 26.55 -0.29 1.64
C ASN A 8 26.75 -1.82 1.53
N SER A 9 25.86 -2.60 2.12
CA SER A 9 25.74 -4.03 1.94
C SER A 9 25.38 -4.30 0.48
N SER A 10 25.96 -5.38 -0.04
CA SER A 10 25.77 -6.14 -1.29
C SER A 10 24.49 -6.01 -2.13
N GLN A 11 23.45 -5.30 -1.69
CA GLN A 11 22.20 -5.04 -2.40
C GLN A 11 22.25 -3.79 -3.31
N LEU A 12 23.15 -2.85 -3.04
CA LEU A 12 23.35 -1.67 -3.91
C LEU A 12 24.43 -1.96 -4.95
N ARG A 13 24.12 -1.66 -6.22
CA ARG A 13 25.10 -1.66 -7.32
C ARG A 13 26.24 -0.71 -6.98
N THR A 14 27.46 -1.04 -7.42
CA THR A 14 28.59 -0.11 -7.26
C THR A 14 28.34 1.17 -8.06
N SER A 15 28.98 2.28 -7.69
CA SER A 15 28.79 3.58 -8.35
C SER A 15 29.07 3.50 -9.87
N ASN A 16 29.98 2.61 -10.27
CA ASN A 16 30.31 2.37 -11.68
C ASN A 16 29.19 1.67 -12.46
N ASP A 17 28.36 0.87 -11.78
CA ASP A 17 27.26 0.11 -12.37
C ASP A 17 25.93 0.88 -12.36
N VAL A 18 25.94 2.12 -11.88
CA VAL A 18 24.79 3.02 -11.95
C VAL A 18 24.56 3.42 -13.40
N ASP A 19 23.38 3.08 -13.90
CA ASP A 19 22.94 3.55 -15.22
C ASP A 19 22.57 5.03 -15.13
N ILE A 20 23.29 5.84 -15.90
CA ILE A 20 23.12 7.29 -15.98
C ILE A 20 22.53 7.71 -17.35
N GLY A 21 22.22 6.76 -18.22
CA GLY A 21 21.69 6.99 -19.56
C GLY A 21 22.72 7.48 -20.59
N PHE A 22 22.37 7.32 -21.87
CA PHE A 22 23.28 7.57 -23.00
C PHE A 22 23.75 9.03 -23.11
N GLY A 23 22.88 10.00 -22.80
CA GLY A 23 23.20 11.43 -22.87
C GLY A 23 24.26 11.85 -21.86
N ALA A 24 24.08 11.45 -20.59
CA ALA A 24 25.04 11.75 -19.52
C ALA A 24 26.36 11.00 -19.74
N LEU A 25 26.32 9.74 -20.18
CA LEU A 25 27.51 8.98 -20.57
C LEU A 25 28.36 9.74 -21.60
N LYS A 26 27.72 10.23 -22.68
CA LYS A 26 28.42 10.97 -23.74
C LYS A 26 29.05 12.27 -23.22
N ALA A 27 28.34 13.03 -22.40
CA ALA A 27 28.82 14.30 -21.86
C ALA A 27 30.02 14.12 -20.89
N ILE A 28 29.97 13.09 -20.07
CA ILE A 28 31.00 12.80 -19.06
C ILE A 28 32.26 12.21 -19.71
N LEU A 29 32.13 11.45 -20.79
CA LEU A 29 33.27 10.91 -21.55
C LEU A 29 34.09 12.00 -22.25
N THR A 30 33.46 13.08 -22.71
CA THR A 30 34.12 14.12 -23.50
C THR A 30 34.69 15.27 -22.69
N SER A 31 34.14 15.53 -21.49
CA SER A 31 34.33 16.84 -20.82
C SER A 31 34.76 16.78 -19.36
N ALA A 32 34.89 15.59 -18.76
CA ALA A 32 35.13 15.44 -17.33
C ALA A 32 36.39 14.62 -17.01
N SER A 33 37.08 14.97 -15.93
CA SER A 33 38.17 14.17 -15.37
C SER A 33 37.64 12.92 -14.68
N ASP A 34 38.45 11.87 -14.54
CA ASP A 34 38.02 10.61 -13.92
C ASP A 34 37.50 10.79 -12.49
N LEU A 35 38.07 11.75 -11.75
CA LEU A 35 37.57 12.15 -10.42
C LEU A 35 36.14 12.71 -10.50
N GLN A 36 35.85 13.56 -11.49
CA GLN A 36 34.51 14.12 -11.70
C GLN A 36 33.52 13.05 -12.18
N LYS A 37 33.95 12.10 -13.03
CA LYS A 37 33.08 10.99 -13.46
C LYS A 37 32.69 10.12 -12.27
N MET A 38 33.66 9.80 -11.41
CA MET A 38 33.43 9.02 -10.19
C MET A 38 32.51 9.75 -9.21
N ALA A 39 32.75 11.05 -8.97
CA ALA A 39 31.91 11.88 -8.10
C ALA A 39 30.46 11.93 -8.59
N PHE A 40 30.24 12.24 -9.88
CA PHE A 40 28.89 12.28 -10.46
C PHE A 40 28.15 10.94 -10.32
N ARG A 41 28.82 9.83 -10.61
CA ARG A 41 28.24 8.49 -10.46
C ARG A 41 27.90 8.17 -9.01
N SER A 42 28.74 8.58 -8.07
CA SER A 42 28.48 8.46 -6.63
C SER A 42 27.26 9.31 -6.23
N ASP A 43 27.13 10.52 -6.76
CA ASP A 43 25.99 11.39 -6.49
C ASP A 43 24.68 10.80 -7.03
N CYS A 44 24.69 10.23 -8.25
CA CYS A 44 23.53 9.52 -8.79
C CYS A 44 23.13 8.31 -7.93
N GLN A 45 24.11 7.53 -7.47
CA GLN A 45 23.88 6.40 -6.57
C GLN A 45 23.22 6.85 -5.26
N LEU A 46 23.76 7.91 -4.66
CA LEU A 46 23.24 8.50 -3.43
C LEU A 46 21.82 9.04 -3.62
N PHE A 47 21.56 9.72 -4.73
CA PHE A 47 20.24 10.24 -5.08
C PHE A 47 19.20 9.13 -5.18
N ILE A 48 19.46 8.08 -5.96
CA ILE A 48 18.55 6.94 -6.10
C ILE A 48 18.31 6.27 -4.74
N SER A 49 19.39 6.05 -3.98
CA SER A 49 19.29 5.43 -2.65
C SER A 49 18.44 6.28 -1.70
N THR A 50 18.59 7.61 -1.75
CA THR A 50 17.82 8.55 -0.94
C THR A 50 16.34 8.55 -1.32
N ILE A 51 16.03 8.55 -2.62
CA ILE A 51 14.65 8.43 -3.11
C ILE A 51 14.02 7.13 -2.64
N LEU A 52 14.70 6.00 -2.82
CA LEU A 52 14.18 4.70 -2.43
C LEU A 52 13.98 4.62 -0.91
N GLN A 53 14.89 5.16 -0.12
CA GLN A 53 14.72 5.26 1.34
C GLN A 53 13.48 6.09 1.69
N LYS A 54 13.28 7.24 1.04
CA LYS A 54 12.09 8.09 1.26
C LYS A 54 10.81 7.40 0.82
N LEU A 55 10.83 6.68 -0.30
CA LEU A 55 9.70 5.91 -0.80
C LEU A 55 9.31 4.80 0.19
N ILE A 56 10.30 4.05 0.70
CA ILE A 56 10.06 3.01 1.72
C ILE A 56 9.57 3.63 3.03
N GLU A 57 10.15 4.74 3.47
CA GLU A 57 9.73 5.47 4.67
C GLU A 57 8.28 5.94 4.58
N ARG A 58 7.86 6.42 3.41
CA ARG A 58 6.50 6.93 3.16
C ARG A 58 5.52 5.83 2.74
N CYS A 59 6.00 4.65 2.36
CA CYS A 59 5.17 3.57 1.85
C CYS A 59 4.16 3.10 2.92
N PRO A 60 2.85 3.10 2.62
CA PRO A 60 1.83 2.67 3.58
C PRO A 60 1.95 1.17 3.91
N LEU A 61 2.58 0.36 3.04
CA LEU A 61 2.86 -1.05 3.29
C LEU A 61 3.80 -1.30 4.48
N LYS A 62 4.43 -0.27 5.05
CA LYS A 62 5.18 -0.41 6.31
C LYS A 62 4.25 -0.79 7.48
N TYR A 63 3.00 -0.33 7.45
CA TYR A 63 2.02 -0.59 8.49
C TYR A 63 1.40 -1.99 8.33
N LYS A 64 1.33 -2.72 9.45
CA LYS A 64 0.75 -4.08 9.48
C LYS A 64 -0.72 -4.07 9.03
N LEU A 65 -1.49 -3.04 9.39
CA LEU A 65 -2.91 -2.90 9.02
C LEU A 65 -3.08 -2.81 7.51
N VAL A 66 -2.30 -1.96 6.84
CA VAL A 66 -2.35 -1.83 5.38
C VAL A 66 -2.04 -3.16 4.69
N ARG A 67 -1.06 -3.92 5.19
CA ARG A 67 -0.77 -5.27 4.65
C ARG A 67 -1.92 -6.24 4.91
N GLY A 68 -2.53 -6.20 6.09
CA GLY A 68 -3.68 -7.04 6.45
C GLY A 68 -4.94 -6.73 5.61
N LEU A 69 -5.17 -5.46 5.26
CA LEU A 69 -6.32 -5.02 4.47
C LEU A 69 -6.44 -5.72 3.10
N SER A 70 -5.32 -6.17 2.54
CA SER A 70 -5.34 -6.95 1.30
C SER A 70 -6.09 -8.28 1.41
N ALA A 71 -6.44 -8.75 2.62
CA ALA A 71 -7.38 -9.85 2.83
C ALA A 71 -8.74 -9.63 2.15
N LEU A 72 -9.15 -8.37 2.00
CA LEU A 72 -10.43 -8.01 1.42
C LEU A 72 -10.38 -7.96 -0.11
N GLN A 73 -9.20 -8.04 -0.73
CA GLN A 73 -9.07 -7.97 -2.18
C GLN A 73 -9.49 -9.30 -2.82
N PRO A 74 -10.43 -9.30 -3.79
CA PRO A 74 -10.84 -10.50 -4.50
C PRO A 74 -9.67 -11.23 -5.17
N SER A 75 -8.70 -10.49 -5.71
CA SER A 75 -7.46 -11.04 -6.27
C SER A 75 -6.64 -11.84 -5.24
N THR A 76 -6.54 -11.37 -4.00
CA THR A 76 -5.88 -12.10 -2.91
C THR A 76 -6.65 -13.37 -2.55
N ILE A 77 -7.98 -13.28 -2.44
CA ILE A 77 -8.85 -14.42 -2.12
C ILE A 77 -8.75 -15.51 -3.18
N CYS A 78 -8.78 -15.13 -4.47
CA CYS A 78 -8.66 -16.06 -5.59
C CYS A 78 -7.27 -16.72 -5.65
N ALA A 79 -6.21 -15.98 -5.29
CA ALA A 79 -4.87 -16.52 -5.25
C ALA A 79 -4.71 -17.56 -4.12
N SER A 80 -5.19 -17.24 -2.91
CA SER A 80 -5.18 -18.16 -1.78
C SER A 80 -6.10 -17.70 -0.65
N ILE A 81 -7.07 -18.54 -0.32
CA ILE A 81 -7.95 -18.34 0.83
C ILE A 81 -7.14 -18.29 2.12
N THR A 82 -6.16 -19.18 2.29
CA THR A 82 -5.30 -19.22 3.48
C THR A 82 -4.55 -17.89 3.67
N ILE A 83 -4.03 -17.30 2.58
CA ILE A 83 -3.37 -15.99 2.66
C ILE A 83 -4.37 -14.88 3.04
N ALA A 84 -5.59 -14.93 2.50
CA ALA A 84 -6.64 -13.98 2.87
C ALA A 84 -7.01 -14.09 4.36
N GLU A 85 -7.16 -15.31 4.88
CA GLU A 85 -7.45 -15.58 6.30
C GLU A 85 -6.32 -15.10 7.22
N GLU A 86 -5.06 -15.43 6.91
CA GLU A 86 -3.90 -14.96 7.68
C GLU A 86 -3.84 -13.42 7.75
N ARG A 87 -4.10 -12.76 6.62
CA ARG A 87 -4.11 -11.30 6.52
C ARG A 87 -5.30 -10.68 7.26
N PHE A 88 -6.46 -11.32 7.22
CA PHE A 88 -7.62 -10.88 7.98
C PHE A 88 -7.36 -10.99 9.48
N ASN A 89 -6.71 -12.08 9.92
CA ASN A 89 -6.33 -12.27 11.32
C ASN A 89 -5.34 -11.19 11.81
N ILE A 90 -4.45 -10.71 10.94
CA ILE A 90 -3.61 -9.53 11.27
C ILE A 90 -4.49 -8.32 11.62
N CYS A 91 -5.53 -8.04 10.81
CA CYS A 91 -6.47 -6.94 11.08
C CYS A 91 -7.22 -7.13 12.40
N LEU A 92 -7.78 -8.33 12.64
CA LEU A 92 -8.51 -8.65 13.86
C LEU A 92 -7.63 -8.45 15.10
N LYS A 93 -6.40 -8.99 15.08
CA LYS A 93 -5.45 -8.85 16.18
C LYS A 93 -5.17 -7.39 16.51
N MET A 94 -4.93 -6.55 15.50
CA MET A 94 -4.67 -5.13 15.76
C MET A 94 -5.90 -4.39 16.29
N LEU A 95 -7.10 -4.66 15.74
CA LEU A 95 -8.34 -4.06 16.22
C LEU A 95 -8.64 -4.46 17.68
N TYR A 96 -8.32 -5.70 18.05
CA TYR A 96 -8.42 -6.18 19.43
C TYR A 96 -7.39 -5.50 20.34
N GLU A 97 -6.11 -5.40 19.92
CA GLU A 97 -5.03 -4.76 20.68
C GLU A 97 -5.34 -3.29 21.02
N VAL A 98 -6.05 -2.59 20.15
CA VAL A 98 -6.49 -1.18 20.39
C VAL A 98 -7.89 -1.08 21.00
N ASN A 99 -8.47 -2.18 21.45
CA ASN A 99 -9.80 -2.27 22.08
C ASN A 99 -10.97 -1.78 21.21
N HIS A 100 -10.86 -1.84 19.87
CA HIS A 100 -11.98 -1.54 18.97
C HIS A 100 -12.97 -2.72 18.84
N ILE A 101 -12.52 -3.95 19.13
CA ILE A 101 -13.36 -5.16 19.15
C ILE A 101 -13.01 -6.01 20.38
N SER A 102 -13.98 -6.81 20.85
CA SER A 102 -13.72 -7.82 21.89
C SER A 102 -13.08 -9.08 21.30
N SER A 103 -12.54 -9.95 22.15
CA SER A 103 -12.03 -11.26 21.73
C SER A 103 -13.12 -12.11 21.07
N THR A 104 -14.34 -12.12 21.64
CA THR A 104 -15.48 -12.84 21.06
C THR A 104 -15.84 -12.35 19.66
N VAL A 105 -15.83 -11.02 19.45
CA VAL A 105 -16.09 -10.45 18.12
C VAL A 105 -14.97 -10.84 17.15
N ALA A 106 -13.72 -10.86 17.59
CA ALA A 106 -12.59 -11.27 16.76
C ALA A 106 -12.72 -12.74 16.31
N ASP A 107 -12.97 -13.67 17.25
CA ASP A 107 -13.11 -15.09 16.96
C ASP A 107 -14.31 -15.35 16.03
N ASN A 108 -15.48 -14.76 16.34
CA ASN A 108 -16.66 -14.88 15.49
C ASN A 108 -16.42 -14.31 14.08
N ALA A 109 -15.77 -13.15 13.99
CA ALA A 109 -15.49 -12.52 12.70
C ALA A 109 -14.56 -13.40 11.85
N HIS A 110 -13.56 -14.03 12.46
CA HIS A 110 -12.68 -14.98 11.78
C HIS A 110 -13.49 -16.15 11.20
N ASP A 111 -14.28 -16.82 12.04
CA ASP A 111 -15.05 -18.01 11.62
C ASP A 111 -16.09 -17.69 10.55
N GLN A 112 -16.77 -16.54 10.68
CA GLN A 112 -17.72 -16.04 9.69
C GLN A 112 -17.03 -15.69 8.37
N PHE A 113 -15.84 -15.09 8.42
CA PHE A 113 -15.05 -14.77 7.23
C PHE A 113 -14.60 -16.04 6.50
N THR A 114 -14.02 -17.01 7.20
CA THR A 114 -13.65 -18.32 6.65
C THR A 114 -14.85 -19.02 6.00
N THR A 115 -16.01 -18.98 6.66
CA THR A 115 -17.24 -19.55 6.11
C THR A 115 -17.64 -18.86 4.81
N LEU A 116 -17.62 -17.53 4.76
CA LEU A 116 -17.95 -16.73 3.58
C LEU A 116 -17.01 -17.03 2.41
N LEU A 117 -15.69 -17.07 2.64
CA LEU A 117 -14.70 -17.37 1.60
C LEU A 117 -14.91 -18.74 0.97
N ASN A 118 -15.49 -19.69 1.71
CA ASN A 118 -15.75 -21.05 1.21
C ASN A 118 -17.05 -21.21 0.43
N ILE A 119 -17.92 -20.18 0.39
CA ILE A 119 -19.15 -20.20 -0.39
C ILE A 119 -18.83 -20.20 -1.89
N ARG A 120 -19.35 -21.18 -2.64
CA ARG A 120 -19.10 -21.33 -4.09
C ARG A 120 -19.49 -20.08 -4.89
N SER A 121 -20.64 -19.48 -4.60
CA SER A 121 -21.11 -18.28 -5.30
C SER A 121 -20.24 -17.06 -4.98
N PHE A 122 -19.71 -16.96 -3.76
CA PHE A 122 -18.75 -15.93 -3.37
C PHE A 122 -17.44 -16.09 -4.16
N LYS A 123 -16.87 -17.30 -4.21
CA LYS A 123 -15.64 -17.57 -5.00
C LYS A 123 -15.82 -17.21 -6.47
N LYS A 124 -16.98 -17.53 -7.06
CA LYS A 124 -17.29 -17.16 -8.44
C LYS A 124 -17.33 -15.65 -8.62
N ALA A 125 -17.98 -14.91 -7.71
CA ALA A 125 -18.03 -13.46 -7.78
C ALA A 125 -16.65 -12.83 -7.58
N ALA A 126 -15.85 -13.33 -6.64
CA ALA A 126 -14.48 -12.86 -6.44
C ALA A 126 -13.61 -13.06 -7.71
N ALA A 127 -13.78 -14.18 -8.41
CA ALA A 127 -13.08 -14.45 -9.66
C ALA A 127 -13.56 -13.61 -10.85
N SER A 128 -14.75 -13.02 -10.76
CA SER A 128 -15.32 -12.14 -11.78
C SER A 128 -15.15 -10.65 -11.46
N PHE A 129 -14.55 -10.32 -10.32
CA PHE A 129 -14.32 -8.95 -9.91
C PHE A 129 -13.22 -8.30 -10.76
N ASP A 130 -13.50 -7.13 -11.32
CA ASP A 130 -12.55 -6.32 -12.08
C ASP A 130 -12.16 -5.06 -11.30
N GLU A 131 -10.89 -4.97 -10.89
CA GLU A 131 -10.36 -3.84 -10.11
C GLU A 131 -10.46 -2.49 -10.85
N LEU A 132 -10.63 -2.48 -12.18
CA LEU A 132 -10.73 -1.25 -12.97
C LEU A 132 -12.17 -0.71 -13.09
N SER A 133 -13.17 -1.60 -13.01
CA SER A 133 -14.58 -1.24 -13.24
C SER A 133 -15.46 -1.43 -12.01
N ASP A 134 -15.12 -2.37 -11.13
CA ASP A 134 -15.89 -2.70 -9.94
C ASP A 134 -15.36 -1.98 -8.69
N ARG A 135 -16.30 -1.60 -7.82
CA ARG A 135 -15.99 -1.02 -6.52
C ARG A 135 -15.92 -2.09 -5.43
N LEU A 136 -14.85 -2.05 -4.64
CA LEU A 136 -14.62 -3.01 -3.57
C LEU A 136 -15.70 -2.93 -2.46
N ASP A 137 -16.16 -1.73 -2.13
CA ASP A 137 -17.20 -1.53 -1.12
C ASP A 137 -18.57 -2.06 -1.57
N ASP A 138 -18.93 -1.90 -2.86
CA ASP A 138 -20.14 -2.48 -3.44
C ASP A 138 -20.09 -4.02 -3.43
N PHE A 139 -18.94 -4.60 -3.77
CA PHE A 139 -18.72 -6.05 -3.69
C PHE A 139 -18.97 -6.57 -2.27
N TRP A 140 -18.33 -5.98 -1.26
CA TRP A 140 -18.49 -6.42 0.14
C TRP A 140 -19.87 -6.09 0.70
N PHE A 141 -20.54 -5.04 0.23
CA PHE A 141 -21.93 -4.75 0.60
C PHE A 141 -22.87 -5.89 0.21
N ILE A 142 -22.70 -6.46 -0.98
CA ILE A 142 -23.53 -7.59 -1.46
C ILE A 142 -23.27 -8.86 -0.63
N TRP A 143 -22.02 -9.13 -0.28
CA TRP A 143 -21.61 -10.42 0.28
C TRP A 143 -21.59 -10.49 1.80
N ALA A 144 -21.04 -9.47 2.47
CA ALA A 144 -20.98 -9.43 3.92
C ALA A 144 -22.33 -9.00 4.50
N MET A 145 -22.95 -7.93 3.98
CA MET A 145 -24.09 -7.30 4.65
C MET A 145 -25.45 -7.96 4.42
N LYS A 146 -25.60 -8.85 3.43
CA LYS A 146 -26.87 -9.53 3.12
C LYS A 146 -27.03 -10.90 3.79
N LYS A 147 -26.02 -11.35 4.53
CA LYS A 147 -25.95 -12.69 5.15
C LYS A 147 -25.77 -12.56 6.67
N SER A 148 -26.02 -13.65 7.41
CA SER A 148 -25.97 -13.76 8.88
C SER A 148 -24.57 -13.58 9.51
N PHE A 149 -23.67 -12.86 8.85
CA PHE A 149 -22.26 -12.68 9.23
C PHE A 149 -22.04 -11.33 9.93
N ASN A 150 -22.72 -11.12 11.06
CA ASN A 150 -22.79 -9.81 11.71
C ASN A 150 -21.42 -9.28 12.16
N ASP A 151 -20.57 -10.14 12.73
CA ASP A 151 -19.28 -9.73 13.31
C ASP A 151 -18.23 -9.50 12.23
N SER A 152 -18.11 -10.39 11.25
CA SER A 152 -17.19 -10.16 10.13
C SER A 152 -17.62 -8.96 9.29
N THR A 153 -18.93 -8.76 9.10
CA THR A 153 -19.47 -7.57 8.45
C THR A 153 -19.12 -6.30 9.21
N PHE A 154 -19.27 -6.29 10.54
CA PHE A 154 -18.91 -5.14 11.37
C PHE A 154 -17.42 -4.80 11.21
N VAL A 155 -16.54 -5.81 11.28
CA VAL A 155 -15.09 -5.63 11.08
C VAL A 155 -14.79 -5.11 9.67
N ILE A 156 -15.34 -5.73 8.63
CA ILE A 156 -15.11 -5.32 7.23
C ILE A 156 -15.56 -3.87 7.02
N LYS A 157 -16.70 -3.46 7.57
CA LYS A 157 -17.14 -2.06 7.53
C LYS A 157 -16.12 -1.13 8.16
N MET A 158 -15.66 -1.44 9.38
CA MET A 158 -14.66 -0.61 10.05
C MET A 158 -13.39 -0.48 9.20
N LEU A 159 -12.90 -1.59 8.65
CA LEU A 159 -11.70 -1.61 7.80
C LEU A 159 -11.87 -0.77 6.53
N LEU A 160 -13.01 -0.87 5.84
CA LEU A 160 -13.29 -0.09 4.63
C LEU A 160 -13.44 1.41 4.95
N ILE A 161 -14.09 1.77 6.06
CA ILE A 161 -14.23 3.17 6.50
C ILE A 161 -12.87 3.78 6.84
N LEU A 162 -12.02 3.06 7.58
CA LEU A 162 -10.66 3.51 7.90
C LEU A 162 -9.80 3.70 6.63
N SER A 163 -10.01 2.87 5.61
CA SER A 163 -9.33 3.00 4.32
C SER A 163 -9.77 4.27 3.57
N HIS A 164 -11.08 4.51 3.48
CA HIS A 164 -11.64 5.70 2.80
C HIS A 164 -11.34 7.01 3.52
N GLY A 165 -11.32 7.02 4.86
CA GLY A 165 -10.97 8.20 5.66
C GLY A 165 -9.56 8.70 5.35
N ASN A 166 -8.59 7.79 5.17
CA ASN A 166 -7.22 8.16 4.79
C ASN A 166 -7.15 8.68 3.35
N ALA A 167 -7.82 8.04 2.40
CA ALA A 167 -7.83 8.47 0.99
C ALA A 167 -8.45 9.86 0.81
N THR A 168 -9.49 10.19 1.57
CA THR A 168 -10.18 11.49 1.51
C THR A 168 -9.37 12.61 2.15
N VAL A 169 -8.62 12.30 3.22
CA VAL A 169 -7.73 13.28 3.85
C VAL A 169 -6.52 13.57 2.95
N GLU A 170 -5.95 12.55 2.30
CA GLU A 170 -4.85 12.73 1.33
C GLU A 170 -5.28 13.51 0.08
N SER A 171 -6.49 13.28 -0.45
CA SER A 171 -7.03 14.11 -1.52
C SER A 171 -7.34 15.54 -1.06
N GLY A 172 -7.84 15.71 0.17
CA GLY A 172 -8.02 17.02 0.78
C GLY A 172 -6.72 17.81 0.93
N PHE A 173 -5.60 17.16 1.26
CA PHE A 173 -4.28 17.79 1.28
C PHE A 173 -3.80 18.19 -0.12
N SER A 174 -4.02 17.36 -1.14
CA SER A 174 -3.70 17.68 -2.54
C SER A 174 -4.52 18.86 -3.05
N ILE A 175 -5.81 18.93 -2.73
CA ILE A 175 -6.68 20.07 -3.06
C ILE A 175 -6.23 21.33 -2.32
N ASN A 176 -5.78 21.19 -1.07
CA ASN A 176 -5.28 22.33 -0.30
C ASN A 176 -3.94 22.86 -0.87
N GLU A 177 -3.12 22.00 -1.46
CA GLU A 177 -1.90 22.40 -2.18
C GLU A 177 -2.22 23.19 -3.46
N ASP A 178 -3.21 22.75 -4.24
CA ASP A 178 -3.71 23.50 -5.41
C ASP A 178 -4.35 24.85 -5.01
N LEU A 179 -5.06 24.90 -3.87
CA LEU A 179 -5.62 26.14 -3.33
C LEU A 179 -4.55 27.08 -2.76
N LEU A 180 -3.45 26.57 -2.20
CA LEU A 180 -2.31 27.37 -1.76
C LEU A 180 -1.63 28.08 -2.95
N VAL A 181 -1.51 27.39 -4.10
CA VAL A 181 -0.97 28.00 -5.35
C VAL A 181 -1.92 29.08 -5.89
N GLY A 182 -3.23 28.90 -5.76
CA GLY A 182 -4.23 29.92 -6.10
C GLY A 182 -4.16 31.14 -5.18
N ASN A 183 -4.12 30.93 -3.86
CA ASN A 183 -4.16 32.01 -2.85
C ASN A 183 -2.87 32.84 -2.78
N LEU A 184 -1.71 32.26 -3.09
CA LEU A 184 -0.44 32.99 -3.19
C LEU A 184 -0.37 33.92 -4.43
N ARG A 185 -1.20 33.69 -5.45
CA ARG A 185 -1.30 34.58 -6.63
C ARG A 185 -2.31 35.71 -6.45
N THR A 186 -3.25 35.58 -5.52
CA THR A 186 -4.30 36.58 -5.26
C THR A 186 -4.01 37.49 -4.05
N GLN A 187 -2.93 37.26 -3.31
CA GLN A 187 -2.42 38.20 -2.30
C GLN A 187 -1.19 38.95 -2.81
N SER A 188 -1.40 39.76 -3.85
CA SER A 188 -0.57 40.91 -4.17
C SER A 188 -1.51 42.07 -4.51
N ILE A 189 -2.00 42.74 -3.47
CA ILE A 189 -2.47 44.13 -3.54
C ILE A 189 -1.57 44.93 -2.61
#